data_AF-A0A7K4DHN5-F1
#
_entry.id   AF-A0A7K4DHN5-F1
#
_cell.length_a   1.000
_cell.length_b   1.000
_cell.length_c   1.000
_cell.angle_alpha   90.00
_cell.angle_beta   90.00
_cell.angle_gamma   90.00
#
_symmetry.space_group_name_H-M   'P 1'
#
loop_
_entity.id
_entity.type
_entity.pdbx_description
1 polymer ?
#
loop_
_entity_poly.entity_id
_entity_poly.type
_entity_poly.pdbx_seq_one_letter_code
_entity_poly.pdbx_strand_id
1 'polypeptide(L)'
;MKLKALLAVLFLGIILFWAVGDLPAFGDPEAPATQYTGKLYIESVLPDIGIENIVTAILASYRGFDTLGEVVVIFTAGISVALLLRRGGRL
;
A
#
# COMPACT_ATOMS: atom_id res chain seq x y z
N MET A 1 31.25 3.01 9.72
CA MET A 1 29.77 3.08 9.83
C MET A 1 29.07 2.47 8.62
N LYS A 2 29.45 2.82 7.39
CA LYS A 2 28.85 2.27 6.15
C LYS A 2 28.87 0.73 6.07
N LEU A 3 29.99 0.10 6.44
CA LEU A 3 30.10 -1.37 6.45
C LEU A 3 29.10 -2.05 7.40
N LYS A 4 28.90 -1.50 8.61
CA LYS A 4 27.92 -2.04 9.57
C LYS A 4 26.49 -1.91 9.05
N ALA A 5 26.16 -0.78 8.42
CA ALA A 5 24.88 -0.57 7.78
C ALA A 5 24.66 -1.52 6.59
N LEU A 6 25.69 -1.72 5.75
CA LEU A 6 25.63 -2.67 4.65
C LEU A 6 25.38 -4.09 5.13
N LEU A 7 26.10 -4.53 6.17
CA LEU A 7 25.89 -5.85 6.76
C LEU A 7 24.47 -6.01 7.31
N ALA A 8 23.91 -4.98 7.96
CA ALA A 8 22.53 -4.99 8.44
C ALA A 8 21.51 -5.12 7.30
N VAL A 9 21.70 -4.37 6.21
CA VAL A 9 20.82 -4.43 5.02
C VAL A 9 20.90 -5.79 4.34
N LEU A 10 22.10 -6.35 4.17
CA LEU A 10 22.29 -7.68 3.58
C LEU A 10 21.63 -8.75 4.44
N PHE A 11 21.82 -8.66 5.76
CA PHE A 11 21.21 -9.59 6.71
C PHE A 11 19.67 -9.54 6.63
N LEU A 12 19.08 -8.34 6.67
CA LEU A 12 17.63 -8.18 6.52
C LEU A 12 17.15 -8.66 5.14
N GLY A 13 17.89 -8.37 4.08
CA GLY A 13 17.60 -8.84 2.72
C GLY A 13 17.54 -10.36 2.64
N ILE A 14 18.50 -11.06 3.24
CA ILE A 14 18.50 -12.54 3.30
C ILE A 14 17.25 -13.05 4.02
N ILE A 15 16.86 -12.44 5.14
CA ILE A 15 15.64 -12.83 5.87
C ILE A 15 14.40 -12.63 4.99
N LEU A 16 14.29 -11.48 4.32
CA LEU A 16 13.16 -11.20 3.43
C LEU A 16 13.10 -12.17 2.25
N PHE A 17 14.24 -12.49 1.63
CA PHE A 17 14.31 -13.49 0.56
C PHE A 17 13.93 -14.89 1.05
N TRP A 18 14.32 -15.27 2.27
CA TRP A 18 13.92 -16.55 2.86
C TRP A 18 12.40 -16.61 3.07
N ALA A 19 11.79 -15.52 3.55
CA ALA A 19 10.33 -15.42 3.75
C ALA A 19 9.51 -15.46 2.44
N VAL A 20 10.11 -15.20 1.27
CA VAL A 20 9.42 -15.36 -0.02
C VAL A 20 8.95 -16.80 -0.24
N GLY A 21 9.64 -17.79 0.33
CA GLY A 21 9.24 -19.20 0.23
C GLY A 21 7.89 -19.52 0.88
N ASP A 22 7.42 -18.69 1.81
CA ASP A 22 6.12 -18.87 2.47
C ASP A 22 4.96 -18.26 1.69
N LEU A 23 5.24 -17.50 0.62
CA LEU A 23 4.20 -16.90 -0.21
C LEU A 23 3.55 -17.96 -1.12
N PRO A 24 2.24 -17.86 -1.39
CA PRO A 24 1.59 -18.69 -2.40
C PRO A 24 2.29 -18.57 -3.76
N ALA A 25 2.24 -19.63 -4.55
CA ALA A 25 2.77 -19.59 -5.91
C ALA A 25 2.04 -18.50 -6.72
N PHE A 26 2.78 -17.88 -7.65
CA PHE A 26 2.19 -16.85 -8.49
C PHE A 26 1.01 -17.42 -9.29
N GLY A 27 -0.16 -16.79 -9.17
CA GLY A 27 -1.38 -17.24 -9.84
C GLY A 27 -2.05 -18.46 -9.22
N ASP A 28 -1.67 -18.88 -8.01
CA ASP A 28 -2.31 -19.98 -7.30
C ASP A 28 -3.80 -19.65 -7.04
N PRO A 29 -4.74 -20.43 -7.63
CA PRO A 29 -6.17 -20.20 -7.41
C PRO A 29 -6.54 -20.45 -5.94
N GLU A 30 -5.83 -21.33 -5.23
CA GLU A 30 -6.09 -21.69 -3.84
C GLU A 30 -5.44 -20.72 -2.84
N ALA A 31 -4.73 -19.69 -3.33
CA ALA A 31 -4.16 -18.67 -2.47
C ALA A 31 -5.27 -17.98 -1.63
N PRO A 32 -5.04 -17.73 -0.33
CA PRO A 32 -6.04 -17.10 0.54
C PRO A 32 -6.57 -15.76 0.02
N ALA A 33 -5.69 -14.96 -0.61
CA ALA A 33 -6.06 -13.68 -1.21
C ALA A 33 -7.03 -13.84 -2.39
N THR A 34 -6.92 -14.93 -3.14
CA THR A 34 -7.79 -15.25 -4.29
C THR A 34 -9.13 -15.82 -3.81
N GLN A 35 -9.08 -16.87 -2.97
CA GLN A 35 -10.27 -17.61 -2.52
C GLN A 35 -11.21 -16.78 -1.65
N TYR A 36 -10.66 -15.89 -0.82
CA TYR A 36 -11.46 -15.09 0.10
C TYR A 36 -11.66 -13.67 -0.40
N THR A 37 -10.64 -12.80 -0.29
CA THR A 37 -10.79 -11.36 -0.58
C THR A 37 -11.07 -11.07 -2.05
N GLY A 38 -10.37 -11.73 -2.96
CA GLY A 38 -10.55 -11.52 -4.40
C GLY A 38 -11.97 -11.90 -4.83
N LYS A 39 -12.41 -13.09 -4.44
CA LYS A 39 -13.78 -13.56 -4.69
C LYS A 39 -14.83 -12.64 -4.07
N LEU A 40 -14.69 -12.28 -2.80
CA LEU A 40 -15.61 -11.38 -2.09
C LEU A 40 -15.80 -10.06 -2.86
N TYR A 41 -14.71 -9.42 -3.27
CA TYR A 41 -14.78 -8.15 -3.98
C TYR A 41 -15.39 -8.28 -5.38
N ILE A 42 -15.07 -9.34 -6.11
CA ILE A 42 -15.66 -9.58 -7.44
C ILE A 42 -17.18 -9.76 -7.34
N GLU A 43 -17.65 -10.51 -6.34
CA GLU A 43 -19.07 -10.83 -6.19
C GLU A 43 -19.89 -9.69 -5.56
N SER A 44 -19.30 -8.90 -4.65
CA SER A 44 -20.07 -7.99 -3.77
C SER A 44 -19.93 -6.51 -4.12
N VAL A 45 -18.83 -6.07 -4.75
CA VAL A 45 -18.55 -4.63 -4.95
C VAL A 45 -19.63 -3.91 -5.76
N LEU A 46 -20.07 -4.51 -6.86
CA LEU A 46 -21.08 -3.90 -7.72
C LEU A 46 -22.46 -3.85 -7.01
N PRO A 47 -22.97 -4.92 -6.39
CA PRO A 47 -24.18 -4.87 -5.56
C PRO A 47 -24.12 -3.86 -4.41
N ASP A 48 -22.98 -3.79 -3.70
CA ASP A 48 -22.86 -2.98 -2.47
C ASP A 48 -22.66 -1.49 -2.76
N ILE A 49 -21.86 -1.16 -3.79
CA ILE A 49 -21.38 0.21 -4.04
C ILE A 49 -21.97 0.81 -5.32
N GLY A 50 -22.43 -0.02 -6.27
CA GLY A 50 -23.03 0.44 -7.53
C GLY A 50 -22.04 1.02 -8.55
N ILE A 51 -20.73 0.82 -8.35
CA ILE A 51 -19.67 1.31 -9.23
C ILE A 51 -18.99 0.12 -9.92
N GLU A 52 -18.98 0.11 -11.25
CA GLU A 52 -18.40 -0.99 -12.06
C GLU A 52 -16.87 -1.11 -11.91
N ASN A 53 -16.17 0.02 -11.71
CA ASN A 53 -14.73 -0.02 -11.50
C ASN A 53 -14.42 -0.50 -10.07
N ILE A 54 -14.18 -1.80 -9.98
CA ILE A 54 -13.92 -2.51 -8.72
C ILE A 54 -12.75 -1.88 -7.95
N VAL A 55 -11.68 -1.46 -8.63
CA VAL A 55 -10.50 -0.88 -7.97
C VAL A 55 -10.85 0.44 -7.28
N THR A 56 -11.49 1.37 -8.00
CA THR A 56 -11.88 2.66 -7.43
C THR A 56 -12.94 2.49 -6.34
N ALA A 57 -13.87 1.54 -6.53
CA ALA A 57 -14.88 1.24 -5.53
C ALA A 57 -14.22 0.75 -4.24
N ILE A 58 -13.32 -0.24 -4.29
CA ILE A 58 -12.61 -0.74 -3.11
C ILE A 58 -11.83 0.38 -2.41
N LEU A 59 -11.01 1.14 -3.15
CA LEU A 59 -10.16 2.17 -2.56
C LEU A 59 -10.96 3.31 -1.92
N ALA A 60 -12.09 3.71 -2.52
CA ALA A 60 -12.91 4.80 -2.00
C ALA A 60 -13.94 4.37 -0.94
N SER A 61 -14.32 3.08 -0.89
CA SER A 61 -15.34 2.57 0.04
C SER A 61 -14.77 1.57 1.05
N TYR A 62 -14.69 0.28 0.74
CA TYR A 62 -14.22 -0.77 1.68
C TYR A 62 -12.86 -0.44 2.33
N ARG A 63 -11.95 0.19 1.59
CA ARG A 63 -10.63 0.62 2.05
C ARG A 63 -10.46 2.14 2.02
N GLY A 64 -11.56 2.89 2.10
CA GLY A 64 -11.57 4.36 2.12
C GLY A 64 -10.75 4.96 3.27
N PHE A 65 -10.62 4.25 4.40
CA PHE A 65 -9.81 4.71 5.52
C PHE A 65 -8.31 4.72 5.21
N ASP A 66 -7.81 3.74 4.43
CA ASP A 66 -6.41 3.70 4.00
C ASP A 66 -6.12 4.89 3.08
N THR A 67 -6.99 5.16 2.11
CA THR A 67 -6.86 6.32 1.19
C THR A 67 -7.06 7.66 1.89
N LEU A 68 -7.90 7.75 2.92
CA LEU A 68 -7.96 8.94 3.78
C LEU A 68 -6.60 9.20 4.45
N GLY A 69 -5.94 8.14 4.93
CA GLY A 69 -4.58 8.21 5.45
C GLY A 69 -3.58 8.71 4.41
N GLU A 70 -3.63 8.19 3.18
CA GLU A 70 -2.79 8.65 2.07
C GLU A 70 -2.97 10.15 1.80
N VAL A 71 -4.22 10.63 1.76
CA VAL A 71 -4.54 12.05 1.57
C VAL A 71 -3.96 12.90 2.70
N VAL A 72 -4.09 12.46 3.96
CA VAL A 72 -3.53 13.17 5.12
C VAL A 72 -2.01 13.25 5.04
N VAL A 73 -1.33 12.17 4.65
CA VAL A 73 0.14 12.15 4.49
C VAL A 73 0.59 13.14 3.42
N ILE A 74 0.00 13.09 2.24
CA ILE A 74 0.38 13.97 1.12
C ILE A 74 0.06 15.44 1.46
N PHE A 75 -1.10 15.70 2.06
CA PHE A 75 -1.49 17.04 2.50
C PHE A 75 -0.51 17.61 3.52
N THR A 76 -0.13 16.82 4.52
CA THR A 76 0.85 17.20 5.54
C THR A 76 2.22 17.47 4.93
N ALA A 77 2.66 16.64 3.98
CA ALA A 77 3.90 16.86 3.24
C ALA A 77 3.86 18.17 2.44
N GLY A 78 2.75 18.45 1.76
CA GLY A 78 2.53 19.69 1.01
C GLY A 78 2.62 20.94 1.89
N ILE A 79 1.93 20.94 3.03
CA ILE A 79 2.03 22.03 4.02
C ILE A 79 3.46 22.19 4.52
N SER A 80 4.14 21.09 4.85
CA SER A 80 5.51 21.11 5.37
C SER A 80 6.47 21.76 4.37
N VAL A 81 6.37 21.40 3.09
CA VAL A 81 7.18 21.99 2.02
C VAL A 81 6.85 23.48 1.84
N ALA A 82 5.57 23.85 1.82
CA ALA A 82 5.15 25.25 1.68
C ALA A 82 5.71 26.14 2.81
N LEU A 83 5.66 25.67 4.05
CA LEU A 83 6.20 26.38 5.22
C LEU A 83 7.72 26.57 5.14
N LEU A 84 8.46 25.54 4.70
CA LEU A 84 9.91 25.61 4.52
C LEU A 84 10.29 26.61 3.42
N LEU A 85 9.58 26.60 2.29
CA LEU A 85 9.83 27.51 1.18
C LEU A 85 9.48 28.96 1.52
N ARG A 86 8.41 29.21 2.28
CA ARG A 86 8.07 30.53 2.83
C ARG A 86 9.18 31.08 3.72
N ARG A 87 9.75 30.25 4.60
CA ARG A 87 10.88 30.65 5.46
C ARG A 87 12.14 30.98 4.66
N GLY A 88 12.33 30.36 3.50
CA GLY A 88 13.45 30.58 2.59
C GLY A 88 13.27 31.73 1.58
N GLY A 89 12.17 32.50 1.65
CA GLY A 89 11.88 33.63 0.75
C GLY A 89 11.59 33.25 -0.71
N ARG A 90 11.25 31.97 -0.97
CA ARG A 90 10.95 31.45 -2.31
C ARG A 90 9.45 31.34 -2.61
N LEU A 91 8.61 31.64 -1.61
CA LEU A 91 7.15 31.76 -1.67
C LEU A 91 6.71 32.97 -0.86
#